data_AF-R9PIW3-F1
#
_entry.id   AF-R9PIW3-F1
#
_cell.length_a   1.000
_cell.length_b   1.000
_cell.length_c   1.000
_cell.angle_alpha   90.00
_cell.angle_beta   90.00
_cell.angle_gamma   90.00
#
_symmetry.space_group_name_H-M   'P 1'
#
loop_
_entity.id
_entity.type
_entity.pdbx_description
1 polymer ?
#
loop_
_entity_poly.entity_id
_entity_poly.type
_entity_poly.pdbx_seq_one_letter_code
_entity_poly.pdbx_strand_id
1 'polypeptide(L)' 'MEQINQHFDKLLDPLARLDELCAKLPCGDKKTRLLDQIAAIKEQNEQAKRELKAFLSN' A
#
# COMPACT_ATOMS: atom_id res chain seq x y z
N MET A 1 -11.49 -7.96 -14.76
CA MET A 1 -10.13 -8.23 -14.23
C MET A 1 -9.25 -7.00 -14.26
N GLU A 2 -9.09 -6.35 -15.42
CA GLU A 2 -8.24 -5.17 -15.58
C GLU A 2 -8.64 -4.00 -14.68
N GLN A 3 -9.95 -3.70 -14.55
CA GLN A 3 -10.44 -2.64 -13.65
C GLN A 3 -10.11 -2.89 -12.17
N ILE A 4 -10.18 -4.14 -11.68
CA ILE A 4 -9.91 -4.43 -10.26
C ILE A 4 -8.41 -4.38 -9.98
N ASN A 5 -7.57 -4.89 -10.89
CA ASN A 5 -6.12 -4.72 -10.80
C ASN A 5 -5.72 -3.23 -10.82
N GLN A 6 -6.37 -2.43 -11.68
CA GLN A 6 -6.18 -0.98 -11.71
C GLN A 6 -6.62 -0.29 -10.41
N HIS A 7 -7.61 -0.82 -9.68
CA HIS A 7 -7.99 -0.29 -8.37
C HIS A 7 -6.91 -0.55 -7.30
N PHE A 8 -6.25 -1.72 -7.34
CA PHE A 8 -5.09 -1.99 -6.48
C PHE A 8 -3.91 -1.08 -6.84
N ASP A 9 -3.60 -0.93 -8.13
CA ASP A 9 -2.50 -0.07 -8.57
C ASP A 9 -2.76 1.40 -8.21
N LYS A 10 -4.01 1.88 -8.31
CA LYS A 10 -4.42 3.23 -7.87
C LYS A 10 -4.26 3.48 -6.37
N LEU A 11 -4.19 2.45 -5.53
CA LEU A 11 -3.93 2.59 -4.10
C LEU A 11 -2.45 2.81 -3.79
N LEU A 12 -1.54 2.46 -4.72
CA LEU A 12 -0.10 2.67 -4.54
C LEU A 12 0.29 4.16 -4.63
N ASP A 13 -0.37 4.93 -5.49
CA ASP A 13 -0.07 6.37 -5.67
C ASP A 13 -0.31 7.19 -4.39
N PRO A 14 -1.45 7.07 -3.69
CA PRO A 14 -1.64 7.70 -2.38
C PRO A 14 -0.63 7.26 -1.33
N LEU A 15 -0.23 5.98 -1.31
CA LEU A 15 0.74 5.44 -0.34
C LEU A 15 2.15 5.97 -0.62
N ALA A 16 2.55 6.10 -1.88
CA ALA A 16 3.80 6.73 -2.28
C ALA A 16 3.83 8.21 -1.85
N ARG A 17 2.73 8.93 -2.06
CA ARG A 17 2.59 10.32 -1.58
C ARG A 17 2.64 10.43 -0.06
N LEU A 18 2.08 9.44 0.67
CA LEU A 18 2.16 9.40 2.13
C LEU A 18 3.61 9.17 2.62
N ASP A 19 4.37 8.31 1.94
CA ASP A 19 5.80 8.09 2.22
C ASP A 19 6.61 9.38 2.03
N GLU A 20 6.38 10.10 0.93
CA GLU A 20 7.04 11.39 0.67
C GLU A 20 6.74 12.44 1.74
N LEU A 21 5.50 12.49 2.23
CA LEU A 21 5.11 13.39 3.31
C LEU A 21 5.74 12.95 4.64
N CYS A 22 5.79 11.65 4.92
CA CYS A 22 6.45 11.11 6.10
C CYS A 22 7.96 11.36 6.09
N ALA A 23 8.60 11.35 4.92
CA ALA A 23 10.02 11.66 4.77
C ALA A 23 10.37 13.07 5.29
N LYS A 24 9.45 14.03 5.14
CA LYS A 24 9.60 15.43 5.61
C LYS A 24 9.38 15.60 7.11
N LEU A 25 8.87 14.59 7.81
CA LEU A 25 8.68 14.65 9.25
C LEU A 25 10.02 14.51 9.99
N PRO A 26 10.18 15.18 11.16
CA PRO A 26 11.32 14.97 12.03
C PRO A 26 11.41 13.49 12.44
N CYS A 27 12.63 12.97 12.56
CA CYS A 27 12.85 11.60 13.03
C CYS A 27 12.36 11.45 14.47
N GLY A 28 11.63 10.37 14.72
CA GLY A 28 11.08 10.02 16.02
C GLY A 28 10.00 8.95 15.89
N ASP A 29 9.53 8.43 17.02
CA ASP A 29 8.63 7.27 17.07
C ASP A 29 7.36 7.42 16.24
N LYS A 30 6.84 8.65 16.12
CA LYS A 30 5.65 8.93 15.30
C LYS A 30 5.94 8.72 13.80
N LYS A 31 7.11 9.14 13.31
CA LYS A 31 7.53 8.93 11.93
C LYS A 31 7.72 7.44 11.66
N THR A 32 8.39 6.73 12.56
CA THR A 32 8.59 5.28 12.45
C THR A 32 7.26 4.54 12.39
N ARG A 33 6.33 4.82 13.33
CA ARG A 33 5.00 4.21 13.33
C ARG A 33 4.21 4.50 12.05
N LEU A 34 4.29 5.71 11.51
CA LEU A 34 3.62 6.06 10.25
C LEU A 34 4.21 5.26 9.08
N LEU A 35 5.53 5.14 9.00
CA LEU A 35 6.19 4.33 7.97
C LEU A 35 5.82 2.84 8.09
N ASP A 36 5.77 2.30 9.31
CA ASP A 36 5.34 0.93 9.57
C ASP A 36 3.88 0.70 9.12
N GLN A 37 2.99 1.65 9.41
CA GLN A 37 1.60 1.61 8.96
C GLN A 37 1.48 1.66 7.43
N ILE A 38 2.27 2.51 6.76
CA ILE A 38 2.30 2.56 5.29
C ILE A 38 2.79 1.23 4.72
N ALA A 39 3.84 0.64 5.29
CA ALA A 39 4.37 -0.65 4.86
C ALA A 39 3.33 -1.76 5.02
N ALA A 40 2.63 -1.82 6.16
CA ALA A 40 1.57 -2.80 6.40
C ALA A 40 0.41 -2.67 5.40
N ILE A 41 0.00 -1.45 5.05
CA ILE A 41 -1.06 -1.24 4.05
C ILE A 41 -0.61 -1.69 2.66
N LYS A 42 0.65 -1.43 2.27
CA LYS A 42 1.22 -1.91 0.99
C LYS A 42 1.22 -3.43 0.93
N GLU A 43 1.63 -4.10 2.01
CA GLU A 43 1.63 -5.56 2.09
C GLU A 43 0.22 -6.14 1.98
N GLN A 44 -0.75 -5.58 2.69
CA GLN A 44 -2.16 -5.99 2.61
C GLN A 44 -2.73 -5.81 1.20
N ASN A 45 -2.35 -4.74 0.51
CA ASN A 45 -2.79 -4.47 -0.86
C ASN A 45 -2.27 -5.55 -1.83
N GLU A 46 -0.97 -5.86 -1.76
CA GLU A 46 -0.35 -6.90 -2.59
C GLU A 46 -0.93 -8.29 -2.29
N GLN A 47 -1.19 -8.58 -1.02
CA GLN A 47 -1.81 -9.85 -0.62
C GLN A 47 -3.23 -9.97 -1.17
N ALA A 48 -4.05 -8.93 -1.04
CA ALA A 48 -5.41 -8.91 -1.59
C ALA A 48 -5.41 -9.07 -3.13
N LYS A 49 -4.42 -8.46 -3.81
CA LYS A 49 -4.23 -8.63 -5.27
C LYS A 49 -3.89 -10.08 -5.64
N ARG A 50 -3.03 -10.74 -4.86
CA ARG A 50 -2.70 -12.17 -5.04
C ARG A 50 -3.89 -13.08 -4.79
N GLU A 51 -4.62 -12.85 -3.72
CA GLU A 51 -5.83 -13.63 -3.36
C GLU A 51 -6.91 -13.51 -4.43
N LEU A 52 -7.17 -12.30 -4.93
CA LEU A 52 -8.09 -12.10 -6.04
C LEU A 52 -7.64 -12.85 -7.30
N LYS A 53 -6.35 -12.78 -7.63
CA LYS A 53 -5.80 -13.51 -8.79
C LYS A 53 -5.97 -15.02 -8.63
N ALA A 54 -5.72 -15.56 -7.43
CA ALA A 54 -5.91 -16.97 -7.14
C ALA A 54 -7.39 -17.39 -7.22
N PHE A 55 -8.29 -16.59 -6.64
CA PHE A 55 -9.75 -16.83 -6.70
C PHE A 55 -10.26 -16.89 -8.14
N LEU A 56 -9.76 -16.01 -9.02
CA LEU A 56 -10.17 -15.95 -10.42
C LEU A 56 -9.49 -16.99 -11.32
N SER A 57 -8.48 -17.70 -10.82
CA SER A 57 -7.76 -18.76 -11.54
C SER A 57 -8.25 -20.18 -11.20
N ASN A 58 -9.15 -20.30 -10.22
CA ASN A 58 -9.90 -21.51 -9.88
C ASN A 58 -11.26 -21.52 -10.60
#